data_AF-A0A4Q7IWJ5-F1
#
_entry.id   AF-A0A4Q7IWJ5-F1
#
_cell.length_a   1.000
_cell.length_b   1.000
_cell.length_c   1.000
_cell.angle_alpha   90.00
_cell.angle_beta   90.00
_cell.angle_gamma   90.00
#
_symmetry.space_group_name_H-M   'P 1'
#
loop_
_entity.id
_entity.type
_entity.pdbx_description
1 polymer ?
#
loop_
_entity_poly.entity_id
_entity_poly.type
_entity_poly.pdbx_seq_one_letter_code
_entity_poly.pdbx_strand_id
1 'polypeptide(L)' 'MSVRPRQSARFFGGPLDGRVQELGDTEPVRGSVVRHVHLHDGPKIETHYELDLTETGWEYRVRPTRPVEG' A
#
# COMPACT_ATOMS: atom_id res chain seq x y z
N MET A 1 15.54 10.76 23.65
CA MET A 1 14.87 9.95 22.61
C MET A 1 14.63 10.85 21.42
N SER A 2 15.20 10.54 20.25
CA SER A 2 14.92 11.29 19.02
C SER A 2 13.60 10.76 18.44
N VAL A 3 12.56 11.60 18.41
CA VAL A 3 11.31 11.27 17.73
C VAL A 3 11.58 11.44 16.25
N ARG A 4 11.60 10.33 15.50
CA ARG A 4 11.65 10.41 14.04
C ARG A 4 10.35 11.05 13.54
N PRO A 5 10.39 11.94 12.53
CA PRO A 5 9.17 12.48 11.96
C PRO A 5 8.33 11.32 11.41
N ARG A 6 7.02 11.30 11.75
CA ARG A 6 6.09 10.32 11.19
C ARG A 6 6.09 10.44 9.68
N GLN A 7 6.48 9.37 9.01
CA GLN A 7 6.39 9.27 7.56
C GLN A 7 4.98 8.80 7.19
N SER A 8 4.54 9.07 5.97
CA SER A 8 3.24 8.62 5.46
C SER A 8 3.36 8.21 4.02
N ALA A 9 2.54 7.23 3.61
CA ALA A 9 2.43 6.80 2.23
C ALA A 9 1.03 7.06 1.66
N ARG A 10 0.95 7.51 0.41
CA ARG A 10 -0.32 7.69 -0.31
C ARG A 10 -0.59 6.49 -1.22
N PHE A 11 -1.83 6.04 -1.26
CA PHE A 11 -2.27 4.95 -2.14
C PHE A 11 -2.64 5.45 -3.53
N PHE A 12 -2.24 4.69 -4.55
CA PHE A 12 -2.56 4.93 -5.96
C PHE A 12 -3.12 3.66 -6.62
N GLY A 13 -4.33 3.78 -7.17
CA GLY A 13 -5.10 2.71 -7.81
C GLY A 13 -5.90 1.84 -6.82
N GLY A 14 -6.84 1.06 -7.35
CA GLY A 14 -7.66 0.13 -6.57
C GLY A 14 -8.56 0.81 -5.51
N PRO A 15 -9.07 0.03 -4.54
CA PRO A 15 -10.06 0.52 -3.57
C PRO A 15 -9.56 1.58 -2.57
N LEU A 16 -8.25 1.68 -2.36
CA LEU A 16 -7.65 2.63 -1.42
C LEU A 16 -7.14 3.91 -2.09
N ASP A 17 -7.36 4.10 -3.39
CA ASP A 17 -6.84 5.25 -4.14
C ASP A 17 -7.07 6.59 -3.41
N GLY A 18 -6.01 7.41 -3.35
CA GLY A 18 -6.01 8.71 -2.71
C GLY A 18 -5.89 8.71 -1.18
N ARG A 19 -6.09 7.57 -0.49
CA ARG A 19 -5.94 7.46 0.97
C ARG A 19 -4.48 7.63 1.38
N VAL A 20 -4.27 8.05 2.63
CA VAL A 20 -2.94 8.20 3.24
C VAL A 20 -2.87 7.30 4.47
N GLN A 21 -1.74 6.59 4.61
CA GLN A 21 -1.42 5.78 5.79
C GLN A 21 -0.15 6.31 6.45
N GLU A 22 -0.20 6.52 7.76
CA GLU A 22 1.01 6.75 8.56
C GLU A 22 1.87 5.47 8.55
N LEU A 23 3.15 5.65 8.23
CA LEU A 23 4.16 4.62 8.37
C LEU A 23 4.62 4.63 9.83
N GLY A 24 4.78 3.45 10.42
CA GLY A 24 5.17 3.32 11.83
C GLY A 24 6.59 3.81 12.11
N ASP A 25 7.06 3.59 13.34
CA ASP A 25 8.39 4.07 13.77
C ASP A 25 9.58 3.31 13.15
N THR A 26 9.30 2.27 12.36
CA THR A 26 10.31 1.48 11.66
C THR A 26 10.58 2.07 10.29
N GLU A 27 11.83 2.00 9.83
CA GLU A 27 12.19 2.44 8.49
C GLU A 27 11.36 1.68 7.43
N PRO A 28 10.62 2.39 6.55
CA PRO A 28 9.89 1.75 5.46
C PRO A 28 10.84 1.07 4.49
N VAL A 29 10.46 -0.12 4.07
CA VAL A 29 11.24 -0.93 3.14
C VAL A 29 10.60 -0.86 1.76
N ARG A 30 11.33 -0.30 0.79
CA ARG A 30 10.94 -0.29 -0.63
C ARG A 30 10.66 -1.72 -1.11
N GLY A 31 9.58 -1.90 -1.87
CA GLY A 31 9.11 -3.20 -2.35
C GLY A 31 8.26 -3.99 -1.34
N SER A 32 8.06 -3.47 -0.12
CA SER A 32 7.12 -4.09 0.84
C SER A 32 5.72 -4.12 0.25
N VAL A 33 5.04 -5.26 0.37
CA VAL A 33 3.69 -5.45 -0.14
C VAL A 33 2.70 -5.47 1.01
N VAL A 34 1.67 -4.63 0.94
CA VAL A 34 0.51 -4.69 1.81
C VAL A 34 -0.69 -5.25 1.05
N ARG A 35 -1.52 -6.01 1.75
CA ARG A 35 -2.74 -6.58 1.20
C ARG A 35 -3.94 -5.89 1.81
N HIS A 36 -4.76 -5.28 0.96
CA HIS A 36 -6.10 -4.83 1.33
C HIS A 36 -7.09 -5.94 1.05
N VAL A 37 -7.79 -6.39 2.09
CA VAL A 37 -8.86 -7.38 1.98
C VAL A 37 -10.17 -6.69 2.28
N HIS A 38 -11.11 -6.81 1.36
CA HIS A 38 -12.47 -6.35 1.53
C HIS A 38 -13.39 -7.56 1.74
N LEU A 39 -14.04 -7.61 2.90
CA LEU A 39 -14.94 -8.68 3.31
C LEU A 39 -16.37 -8.13 3.42
N HIS A 40 -17.27 -8.67 2.60
CA HIS A 40 -18.72 -8.52 2.67
C HIS A 40 -19.38 -9.90 2.57
N ASP A 41 -20.71 -9.99 2.64
CA ASP A 41 -21.50 -11.22 2.36
C ASP A 41 -21.37 -11.75 0.91
N GLY A 42 -20.34 -11.32 0.17
CA GLY A 42 -20.01 -11.74 -1.19
C GLY A 42 -18.57 -12.25 -1.31
N PRO A 43 -18.05 -12.43 -2.53
CA PRO A 43 -16.68 -12.89 -2.75
C PRO A 43 -15.66 -11.98 -2.06
N LYS A 44 -14.68 -12.58 -1.38
CA LYS A 44 -13.53 -11.89 -0.83
C LYS A 44 -12.76 -11.22 -1.97
N ILE A 45 -12.56 -9.91 -1.88
CA ILE A 45 -11.73 -9.16 -2.83
C ILE A 45 -10.41 -8.82 -2.15
N GLU A 46 -9.31 -9.22 -2.78
CA GLU A 46 -7.96 -8.89 -2.34
C GLU A 46 -7.28 -7.95 -3.34
N THR A 47 -6.67 -6.89 -2.84
CA THR A 47 -5.84 -5.97 -3.65
C THR A 47 -4.46 -5.86 -3.00
N HIS A 48 -3.41 -6.01 -3.81
CA HIS A 48 -2.03 -5.91 -3.35
C HIS A 48 -1.45 -4.56 -3.74
N TYR A 49 -0.77 -3.91 -2.82
CA TYR A 49 -0.09 -2.65 -3.02
C TYR A 49 1.39 -2.79 -2.69
N GLU A 50 2.27 -2.32 -3.56
CA GLU A 50 3.71 -2.29 -3.34
C GLU A 50 4.15 -0.87 -2.94
N LEU A 51 4.97 -0.79 -1.89
CA LEU A 51 5.52 0.45 -1.38
C LEU A 51 6.73 0.89 -2.22
N ASP A 52 6.72 2.12 -2.69
CA ASP A 52 7.84 2.73 -3.37
C ASP A 52 8.12 4.16 -2.85
N LEU A 53 9.36 4.63 -2.99
CA LEU A 53 9.76 6.01 -2.71
C LEU A 53 9.91 6.76 -4.04
N THR A 54 9.14 7.83 -4.21
CA THR A 54 9.18 8.73 -5.37
C THR A 54 9.68 10.11 -4.98
N GLU A 55 9.75 11.03 -5.95
CA GLU A 55 10.12 12.42 -5.73
C GLU A 55 9.14 13.17 -4.81
N THR A 56 7.90 12.69 -4.70
CA THR A 56 6.83 13.30 -3.89
C THR A 56 6.64 12.62 -2.54
N GLY A 57 7.37 11.54 -2.26
CA GLY A 57 7.34 10.80 -1.00
C GLY A 57 7.01 9.32 -1.17
N TRP A 58 6.52 8.69 -0.10
CA TRP A 58 6.18 7.27 -0.12
C TRP A 58 4.83 7.03 -0.79
N GLU A 59 4.75 5.98 -1.60
CA GLU A 59 3.56 5.63 -2.36
C GLU A 59 3.30 4.13 -2.32
N TYR A 60 2.04 3.76 -2.09
CA TYR A 60 1.54 2.40 -2.28
C TYR A 60 0.86 2.31 -3.64
N ARG A 61 1.43 1.59 -4.61
CA ARG A 61 0.85 1.42 -5.95
C ARG A 61 0.26 0.03 -6.12
N VAL A 62 -0.92 -0.07 -6.73
CA VAL A 62 -1.55 -1.35 -7.02
C VAL A 62 -0.60 -2.23 -7.84
N ARG A 63 -0.38 -3.47 -7.40
CA ARG A 63 0.29 -4.46 -8.23
C ARG A 63 -0.71 -4.99 -9.25
N PRO A 64 -0.38 -5.04 -10.54
CA PRO A 64 -1.19 -5.76 -11.49
C PRO A 64 -1.25 -7.23 -11.06
N THR A 65 -2.46 -7.72 -10.79
CA THR A 65 -2.68 -9.15 -10.64
C THR A 65 -2.33 -9.77 -11.98
N ARG A 66 -1.29 -10.63 -12.03
CA ARG A 66 -1.10 -11.46 -13.22
C ARG A 66 -2.39 -12.25 -13.45
N PRO A 67 -3.00 -12.20 -14.64
CA PRO A 67 -4.07 -13.13 -14.96
C PRO A 67 -3.53 -14.54 -14.72
N VAL A 68 -4.29 -15.38 -14.03
CA VAL A 68 -4.04 -16.81 -14.10
C VAL A 68 -4.44 -17.22 -15.52
N GLU A 69 -3.45 -17.51 -16.38
CA GLU A 69 -3.73 -18.15 -17.66
C GLU A 69 -4.27 -19.55 -17.34
N GLY A 70 -5.53 -19.79 -17.69
CA GLY A 70 -6.20 -21.08 -17.57
C GLY A 70 -6.03 -21.93 -18.81
#